data_AF-A0A524AWA0-F1
#
_entry.id   AF-A0A524AWA0-F1
#
_cell.length_a   1.000
_cell.length_b   1.000
_cell.length_c   1.000
_cell.angle_alpha   90.00
_cell.angle_beta   90.00
_cell.angle_gamma   90.00
#
_symmetry.space_group_name_H-M   'P 1'
#
loop_
_entity.id
_entity.type
_entity.pdbx_description
1 polymer ?
#
loop_
_entity_poly.entity_id
_entity_poly.type
_entity_poly.pdbx_seq_one_letter_code
_entity_poly.pdbx_strand_id
1 'polypeptide(L)'
;MSRAAFPVKQESGFLLCRHKDTTMSISLKTHKMFWGLAANRCAFLGCRRELVMDASQTDDESLVGEACHIVAQSPTGPRGDSPLPPKQRDHYDNLILLCKIHHKLIDDQPNTYTVQRLLQMKAAHEKWVRLTLGPRPRGPALISDLFPHRNPNFTGRESLLAQLRSAFTSGQPAALAQAIHGLGGVGKTQLAVEYAYRHAAEYDLVWWVRAEEPATLAADYAALARPLNLPQKDEPDQRLVVQAVQRWLGQRTGWLLVFDHARGPEQVRSYLPHRATGHVLIISRNPAWRGLASPLTVPVLERPESVAFLLKRTGQTGKAAASKLAKALGDLPLALEQAGAYIDATGGSPLSAYLDLFRHRQRDLSRRGKPSSDYPPTVATTWEIAFQQVRQASPAGADL
;
A
#
# COMPACT_ATOMS: atom_id res chain seq x y z
N MET A 1 -3.24 -33.51 -60.18
CA MET A 1 -2.26 -33.27 -61.26
C MET A 1 -1.83 -31.81 -61.22
N SER A 2 -0.52 -31.61 -61.28
CA SER A 2 0.25 -30.39 -61.56
C SER A 2 0.14 -29.15 -60.67
N ARG A 3 1.31 -28.88 -60.06
CA ARG A 3 1.80 -27.60 -59.53
C ARG A 3 1.78 -26.53 -60.62
N ALA A 4 1.46 -25.30 -60.25
CA ALA A 4 2.00 -24.11 -60.89
C ALA A 4 2.53 -23.17 -59.79
N ALA A 5 3.86 -23.16 -59.67
CA ALA A 5 4.60 -22.18 -58.89
C ALA A 5 4.65 -20.86 -59.67
N PHE A 6 4.39 -19.74 -59.01
CA PHE A 6 4.74 -18.42 -59.52
C PHE A 6 5.71 -17.74 -58.55
N PRO A 7 6.72 -17.02 -59.07
CA PRO A 7 7.97 -16.76 -58.37
C PRO A 7 7.92 -15.50 -57.51
N VAL A 8 8.65 -15.57 -56.40
CA VAL A 8 9.05 -14.41 -55.58
C VAL A 8 9.89 -13.48 -56.45
N LYS A 9 9.38 -12.28 -56.73
CA LYS A 9 10.21 -11.15 -57.15
C LYS A 9 10.55 -10.30 -55.93
N GLN A 10 11.78 -10.46 -55.47
CA GLN A 10 12.50 -9.39 -54.78
C GLN A 10 12.70 -8.26 -55.80
N GLU A 11 12.02 -7.14 -55.62
CA GLU A 11 12.45 -5.87 -56.20
C GLU A 11 12.68 -4.87 -55.07
N SER A 12 13.96 -4.74 -54.77
CA SER A 12 14.61 -3.61 -54.11
C SER A 12 14.16 -2.30 -54.73
N GLY A 13 13.38 -1.53 -53.98
CA GLY A 13 12.99 -0.17 -54.33
C GLY A 13 12.99 0.68 -53.07
N PHE A 14 14.19 1.05 -52.62
CA PHE A 14 14.39 2.12 -51.64
C PHE A 14 13.86 3.42 -52.28
N LEU A 15 12.55 3.69 -52.14
CA LEU A 15 11.99 5.02 -52.36
C LEU A 15 12.46 5.88 -51.18
N LEU A 16 13.68 6.40 -51.32
CA LEU A 16 14.18 7.58 -50.62
C LEU A 16 13.26 8.75 -50.99
N CYS A 17 12.11 8.83 -50.32
CA CYS A 17 11.50 10.13 -50.10
C CYS A 17 12.51 10.88 -49.24
N ARG A 18 13.25 11.79 -49.88
CA ARG A 18 14.16 12.72 -49.21
C ARG A 18 13.37 13.45 -48.13
N HIS A 19 13.39 12.93 -46.92
CA HIS A 19 13.16 13.76 -45.76
C HIS A 19 14.21 14.85 -45.85
N LYS A 20 13.75 16.08 -46.08
CA LYS A 20 14.56 17.25 -45.73
C LYS A 20 14.99 17.01 -44.30
N ASP A 21 16.28 16.76 -44.10
CA ASP A 21 16.95 16.90 -42.82
C ASP A 21 16.66 18.31 -42.32
N THR A 22 15.55 18.43 -41.60
CA THR A 22 15.27 19.57 -40.75
C THR A 22 15.98 19.22 -39.46
N THR A 23 17.21 19.72 -39.33
CA THR A 23 17.98 19.68 -38.10
C THR A 23 17.05 19.98 -36.93
N MET A 24 16.78 19.01 -36.07
CA MET A 24 16.07 19.26 -34.82
C MET A 24 16.90 20.27 -34.03
N SER A 25 16.46 21.53 -34.00
CA SER A 25 17.18 22.60 -33.30
C SER A 25 17.24 22.36 -31.80
N ILE A 26 16.25 21.66 -31.26
CA ILE A 26 16.17 21.24 -29.86
C ILE A 26 16.69 19.81 -29.72
N SER A 27 17.69 19.60 -28.84
CA SER A 27 18.24 18.27 -28.58
C SER A 27 17.19 17.29 -28.02
N LEU A 28 17.34 15.99 -28.29
CA LEU A 28 16.47 14.94 -27.73
C LEU A 28 16.44 14.96 -26.19
N LYS A 29 17.57 15.28 -25.53
CA LYS A 29 17.65 15.42 -24.07
C LYS A 29 16.74 16.56 -23.61
N THR A 30 16.86 17.72 -24.23
CA THR A 30 16.00 18.88 -23.93
C THR A 30 14.53 18.53 -24.17
N HIS A 31 14.23 17.84 -25.28
CA HIS A 31 12.88 17.39 -25.61
C HIS A 31 12.27 16.52 -24.49
N LYS A 32 13.00 15.49 -24.06
CA LYS A 32 12.57 14.63 -22.95
C LYS A 32 12.39 15.42 -21.65
N MET A 33 13.25 16.38 -21.37
CA MET A 33 13.17 17.19 -20.14
C MET A 33 11.90 18.03 -20.09
N PHE A 34 11.59 18.83 -21.11
CA PHE A 34 10.43 19.73 -21.03
C PHE A 34 9.09 18.98 -21.16
N TRP A 35 9.00 17.92 -21.96
CA TRP A 35 7.80 17.09 -22.00
C TRP A 35 7.56 16.36 -20.68
N GLY A 36 8.63 15.82 -20.07
CA GLY A 36 8.54 15.13 -18.79
C GLY A 36 8.18 16.05 -17.63
N LEU A 37 8.85 17.20 -17.52
CA LEU A 37 8.63 18.16 -16.42
C LEU A 37 7.29 18.90 -16.53
N ALA A 38 6.73 19.02 -17.73
CA ALA A 38 5.37 19.52 -17.94
C ALA A 38 4.28 18.43 -17.85
N ALA A 39 4.67 17.16 -17.63
CA ALA A 39 3.79 15.99 -17.55
C ALA A 39 2.79 15.89 -18.70
N ASN A 40 3.24 16.12 -19.94
CA ASN A 40 2.40 16.06 -21.14
C ASN A 40 1.15 16.97 -21.10
N ARG A 41 1.22 18.09 -20.36
CA ARG A 41 0.10 19.03 -20.19
C ARG A 41 0.49 20.45 -20.56
N CYS A 42 -0.47 21.18 -21.11
CA CYS A 42 -0.32 22.59 -21.45
C CYS A 42 0.02 23.43 -20.21
N ALA A 43 1.13 24.17 -20.27
CA ALA A 43 1.61 25.04 -19.20
C ALA A 43 0.90 26.40 -19.11
N PHE A 44 -0.08 26.65 -19.99
CA PHE A 44 -0.88 27.88 -19.92
C PHE A 44 -1.72 27.91 -18.65
N LEU A 45 -1.79 29.07 -17.98
CA LEU A 45 -2.52 29.25 -16.74
C LEU A 45 -4.00 28.90 -16.93
N GLY A 46 -4.49 27.91 -16.18
CA GLY A 46 -5.87 27.45 -16.25
C GLY A 46 -6.19 26.43 -17.35
N CYS A 47 -5.24 26.08 -18.23
CA CYS A 47 -5.49 25.11 -19.30
C CYS A 47 -5.27 23.65 -18.86
N ARG A 48 -4.01 23.23 -18.62
CA ARG A 48 -3.62 21.88 -18.18
C ARG A 48 -4.16 20.69 -19.00
N ARG A 49 -4.69 20.94 -20.20
CA ARG A 49 -5.16 19.92 -21.13
C ARG A 49 -3.99 19.00 -21.50
N GLU A 50 -4.28 17.71 -21.64
CA GLU A 50 -3.33 16.72 -22.18
C GLU A 50 -2.98 17.05 -23.63
N LEU A 51 -1.73 16.77 -23.99
CA LEU A 51 -1.15 17.18 -25.27
C LEU A 51 -0.93 16.03 -26.24
N VAL A 52 -1.31 14.82 -25.83
CA VAL A 52 -1.46 13.65 -26.70
C VAL A 52 -2.93 13.25 -26.63
N MET A 53 -3.58 13.18 -27.79
CA MET A 53 -4.95 12.71 -27.92
C MET A 53 -4.94 11.24 -28.29
N ASP A 54 -5.86 10.48 -27.70
CA ASP A 54 -6.01 9.05 -27.97
C ASP A 54 -6.26 8.78 -29.46
N ALA A 55 -5.84 7.60 -29.90
CA ALA A 55 -6.16 7.06 -31.21
C ALA A 55 -7.69 6.97 -31.42
N SER A 56 -8.12 7.15 -32.65
CA SER A 56 -9.49 6.85 -33.07
C SER A 56 -9.58 5.38 -33.52
N GLN A 57 -10.77 4.92 -33.94
CA GLN A 57 -10.87 3.59 -34.57
C GLN A 57 -10.09 3.48 -35.88
N THR A 58 -9.78 4.62 -36.50
CA THR A 58 -9.21 4.72 -37.85
C THR A 58 -7.86 5.42 -37.91
N ASP A 59 -7.45 6.10 -36.82
CA ASP A 59 -6.28 6.99 -36.80
C ASP A 59 -5.45 6.80 -35.54
N ASP A 60 -4.13 6.92 -35.67
CA ASP A 60 -3.18 6.87 -34.55
C ASP A 60 -3.31 8.07 -33.59
N GLU A 61 -2.60 8.04 -32.47
CA GLU A 61 -2.57 9.13 -31.50
C GLU A 61 -2.11 10.46 -32.11
N SER A 62 -2.71 11.57 -31.66
CA SER A 62 -2.38 12.90 -32.16
C SER A 62 -1.60 13.72 -31.16
N LEU A 63 -0.42 14.21 -31.55
CA LEU A 63 0.37 15.17 -30.77
C LEU A 63 -0.14 16.60 -31.01
N VAL A 64 -0.82 17.17 -30.03
CA VAL A 64 -1.40 18.53 -30.08
C VAL A 64 -0.63 19.55 -29.24
N GLY A 65 0.49 19.12 -28.63
CA GLY A 65 1.42 19.98 -27.91
C GLY A 65 2.61 20.39 -28.75
N GLU A 66 3.11 21.60 -28.48
CA GLU A 66 4.24 22.19 -29.19
C GLU A 66 5.25 22.77 -28.18
N ALA A 67 6.54 22.68 -28.54
CA ALA A 67 7.60 23.36 -27.82
C ALA A 67 7.60 24.82 -28.24
N CYS A 68 7.36 25.71 -27.28
CA CYS A 68 7.32 27.14 -27.54
C CYS A 68 8.56 27.81 -26.94
N HIS A 69 9.27 28.56 -27.77
CA HIS A 69 10.37 29.40 -27.32
C HIS A 69 9.83 30.60 -26.53
N ILE A 70 10.31 30.78 -25.31
CA ILE A 70 10.03 31.98 -24.50
C ILE A 70 10.68 33.20 -25.17
N VAL A 71 11.92 33.07 -25.63
CA VAL A 71 12.60 34.00 -26.54
C VAL A 71 12.80 33.29 -27.87
N ALA A 72 12.17 33.79 -28.94
CA ALA A 72 12.20 33.17 -30.27
C ALA A 72 13.63 32.98 -30.81
N GLN A 73 13.84 31.98 -31.67
CA GLN A 73 15.15 31.76 -32.31
C GLN A 73 15.61 32.93 -33.18
N SER A 74 14.69 33.53 -33.95
CA SER A 74 14.98 34.70 -34.79
C SER A 74 15.00 35.99 -33.97
N PRO A 75 15.92 36.94 -34.23
CA PRO A 75 15.86 38.29 -33.66
C PRO A 75 14.56 39.04 -33.96
N THR A 76 13.91 38.74 -35.09
CA THR A 76 12.63 39.35 -35.51
C THR A 76 11.40 38.59 -35.02
N GLY A 77 11.59 37.45 -34.34
CA GLY A 77 10.49 36.66 -33.79
C GLY A 77 9.97 37.21 -32.47
N PRO A 78 8.90 36.63 -31.90
CA PRO A 78 8.36 37.01 -30.61
C PRO A 78 9.44 37.07 -29.52
N ARG A 79 9.63 38.25 -28.92
CA ARG A 79 10.65 38.53 -27.87
C ARG A 79 12.09 38.24 -28.32
N GLY A 80 12.34 38.19 -29.63
CA GLY A 80 13.63 37.84 -30.24
C GLY A 80 14.72 38.89 -30.06
N ASP A 81 14.34 40.13 -29.74
CA ASP A 81 15.18 41.28 -29.37
C ASP A 81 15.81 41.15 -27.96
N SER A 82 15.44 40.11 -27.21
CA SER A 82 16.03 39.76 -25.92
C SER A 82 17.56 39.56 -25.99
N PRO A 83 18.31 39.94 -24.93
CA PRO A 83 19.75 39.70 -24.83
C PRO A 83 20.14 38.21 -24.69
N LEU A 84 19.18 37.29 -24.70
CA LEU A 84 19.45 35.85 -24.61
C LEU A 84 20.31 35.37 -25.80
N PRO A 85 21.51 34.81 -25.56
CA PRO A 85 22.42 34.38 -26.62
C PRO A 85 21.79 33.30 -27.51
N PRO A 86 22.08 33.28 -28.83
CA PRO A 86 21.56 32.25 -29.75
C PRO A 86 21.77 30.81 -29.27
N LYS A 87 22.92 30.53 -28.66
CA LYS A 87 23.27 29.19 -28.12
C LYS A 87 22.36 28.74 -26.96
N GLN A 88 21.68 29.67 -26.29
CA GLN A 88 20.77 29.38 -25.17
C GLN A 88 19.30 29.32 -25.61
N ARG A 89 18.98 29.68 -26.87
CA ARG A 89 17.59 29.74 -27.34
C ARG A 89 16.94 28.35 -27.35
N ASP A 90 17.70 27.29 -27.62
CA ASP A 90 17.20 25.90 -27.57
C ASP A 90 17.43 25.20 -26.22
N HIS A 91 17.85 25.93 -25.18
CA HIS A 91 17.99 25.39 -23.84
C HIS A 91 16.62 25.18 -23.18
N TYR A 92 16.53 24.18 -22.30
CA TYR A 92 15.33 23.85 -21.54
C TYR A 92 14.68 25.06 -20.85
N ASP A 93 15.51 25.96 -20.30
CA ASP A 93 15.05 27.12 -19.55
C ASP A 93 14.28 28.13 -20.42
N ASN A 94 14.54 28.13 -21.73
CA ASN A 94 13.87 28.99 -22.71
C ASN A 94 12.67 28.31 -23.40
N LEU A 95 12.25 27.12 -22.96
CA LEU A 95 11.15 26.38 -23.57
C LEU A 95 9.99 26.20 -22.62
N ILE A 96 8.78 26.44 -23.12
CA ILE A 96 7.51 26.18 -22.41
C ILE A 96 6.62 25.28 -23.29
N LEU A 97 6.00 24.26 -22.70
CA LEU A 97 5.14 23.33 -23.42
C LEU A 97 3.69 23.83 -23.43
N LEU A 98 3.11 24.05 -24.62
CA LEU A 98 1.75 24.56 -24.77
C LEU A 98 0.96 23.74 -25.79
N CYS A 99 -0.37 23.80 -25.73
CA CYS A 99 -1.18 23.33 -26.85
C CYS A 99 -1.14 24.35 -28.01
N LYS A 100 -1.46 23.91 -29.23
CA LYS A 100 -1.47 24.76 -30.44
C LYS A 100 -2.20 26.11 -30.27
N ILE A 101 -3.32 26.10 -29.53
CA ILE A 101 -4.11 27.32 -29.28
C ILE A 101 -3.31 28.33 -28.44
N HIS A 102 -2.75 27.87 -27.32
CA HIS A 102 -2.03 28.77 -26.41
C HIS A 102 -0.65 29.14 -26.93
N HIS A 103 -0.01 28.27 -27.72
CA HIS A 103 1.22 28.60 -28.44
C HIS A 103 0.99 29.81 -29.35
N LYS A 104 -0.03 29.75 -30.23
CA LYS A 104 -0.36 30.86 -31.11
C LYS A 104 -0.70 32.14 -30.35
N LEU A 105 -1.48 32.04 -29.27
CA LEU A 105 -1.86 33.18 -28.45
C LEU A 105 -0.66 33.95 -27.89
N ILE A 106 0.36 33.25 -27.36
CA ILE A 106 1.51 33.91 -26.74
C ILE A 106 2.44 34.56 -27.77
N ASP A 107 2.48 34.02 -28.99
CA ASP A 107 3.29 34.54 -30.08
C ASP A 107 2.64 35.76 -30.74
N ASP A 108 1.31 35.76 -30.87
CA ASP A 108 0.55 36.91 -31.40
C ASP A 108 0.50 38.09 -30.40
N GLN A 109 0.80 37.86 -29.11
CA GLN A 109 0.67 38.88 -28.05
C GLN A 109 1.95 39.03 -27.18
N PRO A 110 3.12 39.36 -27.77
CA PRO A 110 4.40 39.35 -27.06
C PRO A 110 4.52 40.43 -25.97
N ASN A 111 3.77 41.52 -26.07
CA ASN A 111 3.72 42.58 -25.05
C ASN A 111 2.96 42.13 -23.79
N THR A 112 1.96 41.26 -23.94
CA THR A 112 1.17 40.71 -22.82
C THR A 112 1.86 39.50 -22.20
N TYR A 113 2.44 38.64 -23.04
CA TYR A 113 3.20 37.47 -22.65
C TYR A 113 4.69 37.76 -22.78
N THR A 114 5.18 38.61 -21.89
CA THR A 114 6.59 38.95 -21.77
C THR A 114 7.42 37.74 -21.37
N VAL A 115 8.75 37.81 -21.57
CA VAL A 115 9.71 36.78 -21.14
C VAL A 115 9.51 36.43 -19.66
N GLN A 116 9.42 37.44 -18.79
CA GLN A 116 9.22 37.24 -17.35
C GLN A 116 7.91 36.50 -17.05
N ARG A 117 6.81 36.86 -17.70
CA ARG A 117 5.52 36.22 -17.49
C ARG A 117 5.53 34.76 -17.91
N LEU A 118 6.12 34.46 -19.06
CA LEU A 118 6.24 33.08 -19.56
C LEU A 118 7.14 32.22 -18.66
N LEU A 119 8.25 32.77 -18.15
CA LEU A 119 9.08 32.10 -17.14
C LEU A 119 8.31 31.81 -15.85
N GLN A 120 7.50 32.76 -15.38
CA GLN A 120 6.62 32.56 -14.21
C GLN A 120 5.56 31.48 -14.48
N MET A 121 4.96 31.47 -15.67
CA MET A 121 3.99 30.45 -16.07
C MET A 121 4.63 29.06 -16.12
N LYS A 122 5.81 28.91 -16.74
CA LYS A 122 6.60 27.68 -16.77
C LYS A 122 6.89 27.18 -15.35
N ALA A 123 7.45 28.05 -14.49
CA ALA A 123 7.78 27.71 -13.12
C ALA A 123 6.55 27.31 -12.29
N ALA A 124 5.42 28.01 -12.45
CA ALA A 124 4.18 27.70 -11.77
C ALA A 124 3.59 26.36 -12.23
N HIS A 125 3.65 26.05 -13.52
CA HIS A 125 3.21 24.78 -14.08
C HIS A 125 4.07 23.61 -13.60
N GLU A 126 5.39 23.71 -13.69
CA GLU A 126 6.31 22.65 -13.25
C GLU A 126 6.21 22.41 -11.73
N LYS A 127 6.00 23.48 -10.94
CA LYS A 127 5.68 23.37 -9.51
C LYS A 127 4.35 22.64 -9.31
N TRP A 128 3.32 22.97 -10.08
CA TRP A 128 2.03 22.28 -10.04
C TRP A 128 2.17 20.79 -10.39
N VAL A 129 2.92 20.43 -11.45
CA VAL A 129 3.21 19.05 -11.83
C VAL A 129 3.89 18.33 -10.67
N ARG A 130 4.94 18.90 -10.09
CA ARG A 130 5.67 18.29 -8.96
C ARG A 130 4.76 18.05 -7.74
N LEU A 131 3.89 19.00 -7.41
CA LEU A 131 3.03 18.92 -6.22
C LEU A 131 1.79 18.03 -6.43
N THR A 132 1.33 17.89 -7.67
CA THR A 132 0.06 17.21 -7.99
C THR A 132 0.27 15.81 -8.57
N LEU A 133 1.29 15.67 -9.42
CA LEU A 133 1.58 14.45 -10.20
C LEU A 133 2.92 13.81 -9.81
N GLY A 134 3.82 14.56 -9.16
CA GLY A 134 5.08 14.02 -8.66
C GLY A 134 4.89 13.09 -7.46
N PRO A 135 5.87 12.21 -7.17
CA PRO A 135 5.88 11.47 -5.92
C PRO A 135 5.92 12.46 -4.76
N ARG A 136 4.90 12.43 -3.89
CA ARG A 136 4.87 13.30 -2.70
C ARG A 136 6.10 12.96 -1.84
N PRO A 137 6.91 13.96 -1.43
CA PRO A 137 7.81 13.76 -0.31
C PRO A 137 6.94 13.44 0.91
N ARG A 138 6.97 12.18 1.34
CA ARG A 138 6.16 11.73 2.47
C ARG A 138 6.78 12.29 3.74
N GLY A 139 6.03 13.12 4.47
CA GLY A 139 6.33 13.41 5.87
C GLY A 139 6.22 12.12 6.71
N PRO A 140 6.54 12.16 8.02
CA PRO A 140 6.26 11.02 8.88
C PRO A 140 4.77 10.68 8.78
N ALA A 141 4.46 9.40 8.55
CA ALA A 141 3.08 8.95 8.44
C ALA A 141 2.29 9.34 9.70
N LEU A 142 1.06 9.81 9.53
CA LEU A 142 0.13 9.90 10.65
C LEU A 142 -0.21 8.46 11.08
N ILE A 143 0.24 8.07 12.27
CA ILE A 143 0.02 6.73 12.81
C ILE A 143 -0.95 6.84 13.99
N SER A 144 -1.95 5.96 14.02
CA SER A 144 -2.91 5.90 15.14
C SER A 144 -2.23 5.59 16.48
N ASP A 145 -2.71 6.21 17.56
CA ASP A 145 -2.29 5.85 18.93
C ASP A 145 -2.64 4.39 19.29
N LEU A 146 -3.62 3.80 18.60
CA LEU A 146 -3.99 2.39 18.74
C LEU A 146 -3.06 1.44 17.98
N PHE A 147 -2.08 1.96 17.24
CA PHE A 147 -1.20 1.13 16.44
C PHE A 147 -0.38 0.21 17.35
N PRO A 148 -0.56 -1.13 17.26
CA PRO A 148 0.07 -2.04 18.20
C PRO A 148 1.60 -2.00 18.08
N HIS A 149 2.31 -2.22 19.18
CA HIS A 149 3.76 -2.34 19.15
C HIS A 149 4.23 -3.49 18.27
N ARG A 150 5.32 -3.26 17.52
CA ARG A 150 5.95 -4.31 16.72
C ARG A 150 6.44 -5.43 17.61
N ASN A 151 6.15 -6.66 17.23
CA ASN A 151 6.68 -7.83 17.91
C ASN A 151 8.12 -8.12 17.44
N PRO A 152 9.16 -7.96 18.28
CA PRO A 152 10.55 -8.23 17.89
C PRO A 152 10.82 -9.74 17.64
N ASN A 153 9.90 -10.59 18.09
CA ASN A 153 9.96 -12.04 17.95
C ASN A 153 9.06 -12.59 16.84
N PHE A 154 8.51 -11.71 15.99
CA PHE A 154 7.79 -12.16 14.79
C PHE A 154 8.67 -13.14 13.98
N THR A 155 8.07 -14.27 13.57
CA THR A 155 8.79 -15.39 12.95
C THR A 155 8.01 -15.88 11.74
N GLY A 156 8.71 -16.08 10.62
CA GLY A 156 8.14 -16.67 9.42
C GLY A 156 7.20 -15.74 8.66
N ARG A 157 6.27 -16.33 7.90
CA ARG A 157 5.17 -15.62 7.17
C ARG A 157 5.60 -14.73 6.01
N GLU A 158 6.84 -14.86 5.55
CA GLU A 158 7.38 -14.04 4.45
C GLU A 158 6.55 -14.14 3.17
N SER A 159 6.09 -15.35 2.83
CA SER A 159 5.24 -15.58 1.65
C SER A 159 3.89 -14.86 1.75
N LEU A 160 3.27 -14.81 2.93
CA LEU A 160 1.98 -14.14 3.15
C LEU A 160 2.14 -12.62 3.14
N LEU A 161 3.22 -12.10 3.72
CA LEU A 161 3.55 -10.67 3.64
C LEU A 161 3.78 -10.24 2.19
N ALA A 162 4.52 -11.04 1.41
CA ALA A 162 4.72 -10.80 -0.01
C ALA A 162 3.41 -10.88 -0.81
N GLN A 163 2.52 -11.83 -0.49
CA GLN A 163 1.20 -11.93 -1.12
C GLN A 163 0.34 -10.71 -0.83
N LEU A 164 0.26 -10.25 0.43
CA LEU A 164 -0.44 -9.02 0.80
C LEU A 164 0.12 -7.82 0.03
N ARG A 165 1.44 -7.71 -0.03
CA ARG A 165 2.10 -6.63 -0.75
C ARG A 165 1.77 -6.64 -2.23
N SER A 166 1.95 -7.77 -2.88
CA SER A 166 1.67 -7.96 -4.31
C SER A 166 0.21 -7.63 -4.63
N ALA A 167 -0.72 -8.11 -3.80
CA ALA A 167 -2.14 -7.82 -3.96
C ALA A 167 -2.39 -6.30 -3.92
N PHE A 168 -1.96 -5.62 -2.87
CA PHE A 168 -2.14 -4.17 -2.72
C PHE A 168 -1.52 -3.35 -3.87
N THR A 169 -0.40 -3.79 -4.45
CA THR A 169 0.28 -3.06 -5.55
C THR A 169 -0.12 -3.49 -6.96
N SER A 170 -1.05 -4.43 -7.11
CA SER A 170 -1.42 -4.99 -8.43
C SER A 170 -2.13 -4.01 -9.37
N GLY A 171 -2.57 -2.84 -8.88
CA GLY A 171 -3.27 -1.83 -9.66
C GLY A 171 -4.75 -2.13 -9.95
N GLN A 172 -5.26 -3.28 -9.50
CA GLN A 172 -6.67 -3.65 -9.65
C GLN A 172 -7.53 -2.99 -8.55
N PRO A 173 -8.72 -2.45 -8.85
CA PRO A 173 -9.60 -1.86 -7.82
C PRO A 173 -9.98 -2.83 -6.70
N ALA A 174 -10.18 -4.12 -7.04
CA ALA A 174 -10.46 -5.19 -6.08
C ALA A 174 -9.27 -5.50 -5.14
N ALA A 175 -8.07 -5.02 -5.48
CA ALA A 175 -6.86 -5.26 -4.71
C ALA A 175 -6.68 -4.29 -3.53
N LEU A 176 -7.48 -3.22 -3.49
CA LEU A 176 -7.41 -2.20 -2.44
C LEU A 176 -7.93 -2.67 -1.10
N ALA A 177 -8.67 -3.79 -1.03
CA ALA A 177 -9.14 -4.39 0.22
C ALA A 177 -8.73 -5.87 0.33
N GLN A 178 -7.94 -6.19 1.35
CA GLN A 178 -7.54 -7.56 1.70
C GLN A 178 -8.16 -7.95 3.03
N ALA A 179 -8.67 -9.17 3.15
CA ALA A 179 -9.21 -9.70 4.39
C ALA A 179 -8.42 -10.93 4.83
N ILE A 180 -7.59 -10.79 5.87
CA ILE A 180 -6.90 -11.93 6.48
C ILE A 180 -7.83 -12.64 7.45
N HIS A 181 -7.95 -13.96 7.28
CA HIS A 181 -8.80 -14.80 8.12
C HIS A 181 -8.16 -16.13 8.48
N GLY A 182 -8.67 -16.80 9.50
CA GLY A 182 -8.09 -18.05 10.02
C GLY A 182 -8.42 -18.27 11.49
N LEU A 183 -7.98 -19.41 12.01
CA LEU A 183 -8.27 -19.87 13.38
C LEU A 183 -7.84 -18.85 14.46
N GLY A 184 -8.47 -18.95 15.63
CA GLY A 184 -8.04 -18.22 16.83
C GLY A 184 -6.58 -18.57 17.17
N GLY A 185 -5.77 -17.57 17.53
CA GLY A 185 -4.36 -17.78 17.92
C GLY A 185 -3.38 -18.03 16.78
N VAL A 186 -3.81 -17.96 15.52
CA VAL A 186 -2.93 -18.21 14.35
C VAL A 186 -1.99 -17.03 14.01
N GLY A 187 -2.17 -15.88 14.66
CA GLY A 187 -1.31 -14.71 14.48
C GLY A 187 -1.74 -13.72 13.40
N LYS A 188 -3.04 -13.64 13.06
CA LYS A 188 -3.55 -12.68 12.06
C LYS A 188 -3.20 -11.23 12.41
N THR A 189 -3.48 -10.82 13.64
CA THR A 189 -3.14 -9.47 14.14
C THR A 189 -1.64 -9.21 14.04
N GLN A 190 -0.81 -10.20 14.38
CA GLN A 190 0.65 -10.10 14.27
C GLN A 190 1.12 -9.95 12.82
N LEU A 191 0.50 -10.67 11.88
CA LEU A 191 0.77 -10.52 10.44
C LEU A 191 0.45 -9.11 9.94
N ALA A 192 -0.68 -8.55 10.37
CA ALA A 192 -1.10 -7.18 10.00
C ALA A 192 -0.19 -6.12 10.61
N VAL A 193 0.19 -6.26 11.88
CA VAL A 193 1.16 -5.38 12.56
C VAL A 193 2.49 -5.40 11.81
N GLU A 194 3.04 -6.59 11.52
CA GLU A 194 4.31 -6.70 10.82
C GLU A 194 4.24 -6.09 9.41
N TYR A 195 3.16 -6.33 8.66
CA TYR A 195 2.94 -5.69 7.36
C TYR A 195 2.95 -4.15 7.49
N ALA A 196 2.18 -3.61 8.43
CA ALA A 196 2.08 -2.17 8.63
C ALA A 196 3.42 -1.55 9.01
N TYR A 197 4.23 -2.19 9.87
CA TYR A 197 5.58 -1.71 10.19
C TYR A 197 6.54 -1.75 9.01
N ARG A 198 6.55 -2.84 8.23
CA ARG A 198 7.45 -2.97 7.05
C ARG A 198 7.16 -1.94 5.98
N HIS A 199 5.91 -1.53 5.85
CA HIS A 199 5.45 -0.63 4.80
C HIS A 199 4.99 0.74 5.34
N ALA A 200 5.27 1.08 6.60
CA ALA A 200 4.77 2.34 7.21
C ALA A 200 5.22 3.58 6.43
N ALA A 201 6.48 3.61 5.98
CA ALA A 201 7.05 4.69 5.15
C ALA A 201 6.40 4.79 3.75
N GLU A 202 5.56 3.82 3.39
CA GLU A 202 4.84 3.80 2.13
C GLU A 202 3.49 4.49 2.16
N TYR A 203 3.02 4.83 3.36
CA TYR A 203 1.75 5.48 3.60
C TYR A 203 1.97 6.83 4.26
N ASP A 204 1.13 7.80 3.92
CA ASP A 204 0.99 9.08 4.60
C ASP A 204 0.16 8.93 5.89
N LEU A 205 -0.64 7.86 5.98
CA LEU A 205 -1.53 7.56 7.11
C LEU A 205 -1.62 6.03 7.31
N VAL A 206 -1.37 5.56 8.53
CA VAL A 206 -1.68 4.19 8.97
C VAL A 206 -2.62 4.26 10.15
N TRP A 207 -3.87 3.86 9.96
CA TRP A 207 -4.90 3.98 10.99
C TRP A 207 -5.47 2.63 11.41
N TRP A 208 -5.41 2.34 12.70
CA TRP A 208 -5.90 1.10 13.29
C TRP A 208 -7.31 1.32 13.85
N VAL A 209 -8.24 0.45 13.49
CA VAL A 209 -9.67 0.55 13.82
C VAL A 209 -10.13 -0.75 14.46
N ARG A 210 -10.71 -0.66 15.66
CA ARG A 210 -11.31 -1.81 16.35
C ARG A 210 -12.70 -2.08 15.78
N ALA A 211 -12.80 -3.15 15.01
CA ALA A 211 -13.96 -3.53 14.22
C ALA A 211 -14.87 -4.56 14.89
N GLU A 212 -14.73 -4.78 16.21
CA GLU A 212 -15.54 -5.75 16.92
C GLU A 212 -16.98 -5.27 17.11
N GLU A 213 -17.17 -4.00 17.48
CA GLU A 213 -18.48 -3.39 17.74
C GLU A 213 -18.67 -2.10 16.93
N PRO A 214 -19.91 -1.78 16.47
CA PRO A 214 -20.20 -0.54 15.75
C PRO A 214 -19.79 0.73 16.50
N ALA A 215 -19.93 0.73 17.83
CA ALA A 215 -19.56 1.86 18.68
C ALA A 215 -18.04 2.12 18.68
N THR A 216 -17.20 1.07 18.73
CA THR A 216 -15.74 1.23 18.70
C THR A 216 -15.26 1.69 17.33
N LEU A 217 -15.86 1.19 16.25
CA LEU A 217 -15.60 1.66 14.88
C LEU A 217 -15.86 3.16 14.73
N ALA A 218 -17.04 3.62 15.16
CA ALA A 218 -17.41 5.02 15.06
C ALA A 218 -16.52 5.93 15.92
N ALA A 219 -16.16 5.49 17.13
CA ALA A 219 -15.22 6.20 17.99
C ALA A 219 -13.82 6.31 17.38
N ASP A 220 -13.29 5.23 16.78
CA ASP A 220 -11.96 5.21 16.18
C ASP A 220 -11.91 6.06 14.89
N TYR A 221 -13.03 6.20 14.16
CA TYR A 221 -13.18 7.18 13.07
C TYR A 221 -13.24 8.61 13.59
N ALA A 222 -13.97 8.86 14.69
CA ALA A 222 -14.02 10.18 15.29
C ALA A 222 -12.64 10.64 15.80
N ALA A 223 -11.86 9.71 16.36
CA ALA A 223 -10.47 9.95 16.75
C ALA A 223 -9.58 10.34 15.54
N LEU A 224 -9.83 9.79 14.34
CA LEU A 224 -9.10 10.15 13.12
C LEU A 224 -9.45 11.56 12.62
N ALA A 225 -10.68 12.04 12.81
CA ALA A 225 -11.10 13.35 12.32
C ALA A 225 -10.28 14.50 12.92
N ARG A 226 -9.79 14.35 14.15
CA ARG A 226 -9.01 15.35 14.88
C ARG A 226 -7.62 15.62 14.27
N PRO A 227 -6.72 14.63 14.14
CA PRO A 227 -5.42 14.84 13.50
C PRO A 227 -5.53 15.17 12.00
N LEU A 228 -6.62 14.76 11.34
CA LEU A 228 -6.93 15.21 9.98
C LEU A 228 -7.43 16.67 9.91
N ASN A 229 -7.69 17.29 11.06
CA ASN A 229 -8.25 18.62 11.23
C ASN A 229 -9.53 18.84 10.39
N LEU A 230 -10.45 17.87 10.43
CA LEU A 230 -11.72 17.99 9.72
C LEU A 230 -12.65 18.99 10.43
N PRO A 231 -13.48 19.74 9.70
CA PRO A 231 -14.48 20.61 10.32
C PRO A 231 -15.43 19.86 11.25
N GLN A 232 -15.73 18.59 10.94
CA GLN A 232 -16.65 17.75 11.69
C GLN A 232 -16.02 17.10 12.95
N LYS A 233 -14.76 17.39 13.27
CA LYS A 233 -14.03 16.69 14.34
C LYS A 233 -14.66 16.80 15.74
N ASP A 234 -15.50 17.82 15.95
CA ASP A 234 -16.20 18.11 17.20
C ASP A 234 -17.73 17.94 17.08
N GLU A 235 -18.23 17.31 16.01
CA GLU A 235 -19.65 17.05 15.82
C GLU A 235 -20.18 16.00 16.81
N PRO A 236 -21.34 16.23 17.46
CA PRO A 236 -21.91 15.28 18.41
C PRO A 236 -22.45 14.02 17.71
N ASP A 237 -22.92 14.14 16.46
CA ASP A 237 -23.35 12.98 15.68
C ASP A 237 -22.14 12.31 15.02
N GLN A 238 -21.71 11.19 15.59
CA GLN A 238 -20.60 10.39 15.08
C GLN A 238 -20.80 9.94 13.62
N ARG A 239 -22.04 9.82 13.13
CA ARG A 239 -22.30 9.45 11.74
C ARG A 239 -21.79 10.52 10.77
N LEU A 240 -21.94 11.80 11.12
CA LEU A 240 -21.43 12.91 10.32
C LEU A 240 -19.90 12.91 10.31
N VAL A 241 -19.27 12.57 11.43
CA VAL A 241 -17.80 12.44 11.53
C VAL A 241 -17.28 11.31 10.65
N VAL A 242 -17.91 10.12 10.73
CA VAL A 242 -17.56 8.97 9.89
C VAL A 242 -17.67 9.33 8.41
N GLN A 243 -18.76 9.95 7.99
CA GLN A 243 -18.96 10.38 6.60
C GLN A 243 -17.90 11.39 6.14
N ALA A 244 -17.50 12.33 7.02
CA ALA A 244 -16.46 13.31 6.72
C ALA A 244 -15.10 12.63 6.52
N VAL A 245 -14.73 11.67 7.38
CA VAL A 245 -13.51 10.88 7.26
C VAL A 245 -13.52 10.04 5.99
N GLN A 246 -14.62 9.34 5.69
CA GLN A 246 -14.78 8.58 4.46
C GLN A 246 -14.60 9.44 3.21
N ARG A 247 -15.16 10.65 3.21
CA ARG A 247 -15.00 11.62 2.12
C ARG A 247 -13.55 12.06 1.99
N TRP A 248 -12.88 12.35 3.11
CA TRP A 248 -11.47 12.74 3.13
C TRP A 248 -10.56 11.64 2.56
N LEU A 249 -10.77 10.39 2.97
CA LEU A 249 -10.05 9.20 2.51
C LEU A 249 -10.34 8.91 1.03
N GLY A 250 -11.58 9.10 0.58
CA GLY A 250 -11.97 8.88 -0.82
C GLY A 250 -11.36 9.88 -1.81
N GLN A 251 -10.81 11.00 -1.32
CA GLN A 251 -10.17 12.05 -2.13
C GLN A 251 -8.65 11.99 -2.10
N ARG A 252 -8.05 11.02 -1.39
CA ARG A 252 -6.60 10.94 -1.15
C ARG A 252 -6.12 9.51 -1.30
N THR A 253 -4.94 9.36 -1.88
CA THR A 253 -4.22 8.09 -1.95
C THR A 253 -3.24 7.96 -0.79
N GLY A 254 -2.57 6.81 -0.68
CA GLY A 254 -1.42 6.66 0.21
C GLY A 254 -1.77 6.48 1.69
N TRP A 255 -2.94 5.94 2.02
CA TRP A 255 -3.30 5.56 3.39
C TRP A 255 -3.51 4.05 3.51
N LEU A 256 -3.35 3.54 4.74
CA LEU A 256 -3.68 2.17 5.14
C LEU A 256 -4.67 2.21 6.31
N LEU A 257 -5.86 1.64 6.13
CA LEU A 257 -6.80 1.36 7.21
C LEU A 257 -6.71 -0.11 7.61
N VAL A 258 -6.49 -0.38 8.90
CA VAL A 258 -6.50 -1.74 9.44
C VAL A 258 -7.74 -1.92 10.33
N PHE A 259 -8.67 -2.78 9.92
CA PHE A 259 -9.84 -3.15 10.69
C PHE A 259 -9.57 -4.43 11.46
N ASP A 260 -9.35 -4.33 12.77
CA ASP A 260 -9.04 -5.48 13.61
C ASP A 260 -10.28 -6.09 14.26
N HIS A 261 -10.33 -7.41 14.38
CA HIS A 261 -11.46 -8.17 14.94
C HIS A 261 -12.81 -7.97 14.24
N ALA A 262 -12.82 -7.74 12.93
CA ALA A 262 -14.06 -7.57 12.16
C ALA A 262 -14.92 -8.84 12.17
N ARG A 263 -16.22 -8.73 12.51
CA ARG A 263 -17.14 -9.89 12.56
C ARG A 263 -17.65 -10.33 11.19
N GLY A 264 -17.83 -9.40 10.26
CA GLY A 264 -18.24 -9.72 8.89
C GLY A 264 -18.34 -8.50 7.97
N PRO A 265 -18.62 -8.74 6.67
CA PRO A 265 -18.61 -7.71 5.63
C PRO A 265 -19.57 -6.54 5.89
N GLU A 266 -20.79 -6.83 6.35
CA GLU A 266 -21.84 -5.82 6.52
C GLU A 266 -21.41 -4.70 7.49
N GLN A 267 -20.73 -5.08 8.58
CA GLN A 267 -20.24 -4.14 9.58
C GLN A 267 -19.14 -3.24 9.04
N VAL A 268 -18.23 -3.78 8.21
CA VAL A 268 -17.11 -3.01 7.67
C VAL A 268 -17.55 -2.13 6.50
N ARG A 269 -18.49 -2.63 5.67
CA ARG A 269 -18.96 -1.95 4.45
C ARG A 269 -19.44 -0.53 4.72
N SER A 270 -20.15 -0.29 5.82
CA SER A 270 -20.64 1.06 6.17
C SER A 270 -19.54 2.06 6.54
N TYR A 271 -18.31 1.59 6.79
CA TYR A 271 -17.16 2.43 7.15
C TYR A 271 -16.16 2.58 6.00
N LEU A 272 -16.23 1.78 4.95
CA LEU A 272 -15.33 1.93 3.80
C LEU A 272 -15.60 3.24 3.03
N PRO A 273 -14.57 3.91 2.52
CA PRO A 273 -14.76 5.06 1.62
C PRO A 273 -15.38 4.62 0.29
N HIS A 274 -16.34 5.39 -0.22
CA HIS A 274 -17.08 5.11 -1.46
C HIS A 274 -16.18 4.97 -2.71
N ARG A 275 -14.99 5.60 -2.69
CA ARG A 275 -13.94 5.45 -3.70
C ARG A 275 -12.62 5.23 -3.00
N ALA A 276 -12.36 3.99 -2.59
CA ALA A 276 -11.07 3.66 -2.00
C ALA A 276 -9.96 3.94 -3.01
N THR A 277 -8.98 4.76 -2.62
CA THR A 277 -7.74 5.00 -3.37
C THR A 277 -6.50 4.74 -2.48
N GLY A 278 -6.73 4.21 -1.28
CA GLY A 278 -5.72 3.65 -0.38
C GLY A 278 -6.06 2.20 -0.02
N HIS A 279 -5.28 1.63 0.87
CA HIS A 279 -5.33 0.21 1.20
C HIS A 279 -6.17 -0.05 2.46
N VAL A 280 -6.93 -1.13 2.42
CA VAL A 280 -7.76 -1.61 3.52
C VAL A 280 -7.31 -3.04 3.86
N LEU A 281 -6.89 -3.25 5.10
CA LEU A 281 -6.58 -4.56 5.64
C LEU A 281 -7.59 -4.93 6.71
N ILE A 282 -8.32 -6.01 6.50
CA ILE A 282 -9.34 -6.50 7.42
C ILE A 282 -8.82 -7.75 8.11
N ILE A 283 -8.96 -7.82 9.43
CA ILE A 283 -8.57 -8.96 10.25
C ILE A 283 -9.84 -9.58 10.81
N SER A 284 -10.10 -10.84 10.48
CA SER A 284 -11.37 -11.48 10.85
C SER A 284 -11.21 -12.97 11.16
N ARG A 285 -12.16 -13.54 11.90
CA ARG A 285 -12.37 -15.00 11.98
C ARG A 285 -13.32 -15.50 10.88
N ASN A 286 -14.15 -14.63 10.31
CA ASN A 286 -15.11 -14.95 9.27
C ASN A 286 -14.39 -15.14 7.93
N PRO A 287 -14.59 -16.23 7.18
CA PRO A 287 -14.00 -16.41 5.85
C PRO A 287 -14.79 -15.74 4.71
N ALA A 288 -16.04 -15.33 4.96
CA ALA A 288 -16.97 -14.86 3.93
C ALA A 288 -16.77 -13.38 3.57
N TRP A 289 -15.62 -13.04 2.98
CA TRP A 289 -15.29 -11.65 2.59
C TRP A 289 -15.39 -11.36 1.09
N ARG A 290 -15.59 -12.39 0.26
CA ARG A 290 -15.78 -12.23 -1.19
C ARG A 290 -16.93 -11.25 -1.47
N GLY A 291 -16.69 -10.31 -2.38
CA GLY A 291 -17.62 -9.22 -2.70
C GLY A 291 -17.37 -7.93 -1.92
N LEU A 292 -16.54 -7.95 -0.86
CA LEU A 292 -16.04 -6.75 -0.19
C LEU A 292 -14.52 -6.63 -0.22
N ALA A 293 -13.81 -7.75 -0.04
CA ALA A 293 -12.35 -7.82 -0.01
C ALA A 293 -11.86 -9.16 -0.58
N SER A 294 -10.59 -9.20 -0.98
CA SER A 294 -9.93 -10.45 -1.34
C SER A 294 -9.53 -11.23 -0.07
N PRO A 295 -10.08 -12.43 0.17
CA PRO A 295 -9.76 -13.19 1.37
C PRO A 295 -8.37 -13.84 1.26
N LEU A 296 -7.58 -13.75 2.32
CA LEU A 296 -6.30 -14.42 2.49
C LEU A 296 -6.35 -15.29 3.75
N THR A 297 -6.25 -16.61 3.58
CA THR A 297 -6.22 -17.54 4.71
C THR A 297 -4.84 -17.53 5.36
N VAL A 298 -4.80 -17.32 6.67
CA VAL A 298 -3.60 -17.45 7.50
C VAL A 298 -3.58 -18.86 8.11
N PRO A 299 -2.71 -19.76 7.62
CA PRO A 299 -2.58 -21.12 8.15
C PRO A 299 -1.82 -21.12 9.48
N VAL A 300 -1.72 -22.26 10.17
CA VAL A 300 -0.71 -22.45 11.24
C VAL A 300 0.71 -22.23 10.69
N LEU A 301 1.72 -22.16 11.56
CA LEU A 301 3.11 -22.02 11.09
C LEU A 301 3.57 -23.27 10.37
N GLU A 302 4.50 -23.11 9.44
CA GLU A 302 5.20 -24.27 8.92
C GLU A 302 6.11 -24.85 10.00
N ARG A 303 6.28 -26.18 10.02
CA ARG A 303 7.06 -26.85 11.07
C ARG A 303 8.46 -26.24 11.27
N PRO A 304 9.25 -25.91 10.22
CA PRO A 304 10.54 -25.26 10.42
C PRO A 304 10.43 -23.91 11.12
N GLU A 305 9.40 -23.12 10.84
CA GLU A 305 9.12 -21.83 11.49
C GLU A 305 8.74 -22.03 12.96
N SER A 306 7.90 -23.02 13.28
CA SER A 306 7.56 -23.38 14.67
C SER A 306 8.77 -23.81 15.48
N VAL A 307 9.68 -24.58 14.87
CA VAL A 307 10.94 -25.00 15.50
C VAL A 307 11.82 -23.78 15.75
N ALA A 308 12.01 -22.92 14.75
CA ALA A 308 12.79 -21.69 14.90
C ALA A 308 12.21 -20.78 15.98
N PHE A 309 10.87 -20.65 16.03
CA PHE A 309 10.16 -19.89 17.05
C PHE A 309 10.49 -20.40 18.46
N LEU A 310 10.33 -21.71 18.73
CA LEU A 310 10.57 -22.27 20.05
C LEU A 310 12.03 -22.11 20.48
N LEU A 311 12.98 -22.41 19.60
CA LEU A 311 14.41 -22.30 19.91
C LEU A 311 14.81 -20.85 20.21
N LYS A 312 14.31 -19.89 19.42
CA LYS A 312 14.51 -18.45 19.67
C LYS A 312 13.87 -18.02 20.98
N ARG A 313 12.63 -18.46 21.24
CA ARG A 313 11.83 -18.03 22.39
C ARG A 313 12.37 -18.54 23.72
N THR A 314 12.93 -19.75 23.76
CA THR A 314 13.43 -20.40 24.99
C THR A 314 14.95 -20.43 25.12
N GLY A 315 15.70 -19.94 24.12
CA GLY A 315 17.17 -20.01 24.07
C GLY A 315 17.76 -21.42 23.96
N GLN A 316 16.94 -22.45 23.71
CA GLN A 316 17.39 -23.84 23.62
C GLN A 316 17.84 -24.19 22.18
N THR A 317 18.66 -25.23 22.02
CA THR A 317 19.25 -25.62 20.72
C THR A 317 18.71 -26.94 20.16
N GLY A 318 17.93 -27.68 20.95
CA GLY A 318 17.45 -29.03 20.62
C GLY A 318 16.35 -29.07 19.54
N LYS A 319 16.73 -28.99 18.26
CA LYS A 319 15.80 -29.02 17.09
C LYS A 319 14.82 -30.20 17.10
N ALA A 320 15.27 -31.39 17.47
CA ALA A 320 14.43 -32.59 17.49
C ALA A 320 13.35 -32.51 18.58
N ALA A 321 13.69 -32.01 19.78
CA ALA A 321 12.73 -31.80 20.86
C ALA A 321 11.73 -30.68 20.49
N ALA A 322 12.22 -29.56 19.96
CA ALA A 322 11.40 -28.47 19.47
C ALA A 322 10.39 -28.93 18.40
N SER A 323 10.82 -29.78 17.45
CA SER A 323 9.92 -30.30 16.39
C SER A 323 8.82 -31.20 16.95
N LYS A 324 9.14 -32.04 17.94
CA LYS A 324 8.15 -32.88 18.64
C LYS A 324 7.15 -32.03 19.43
N LEU A 325 7.63 -30.99 20.11
CA LEU A 325 6.77 -30.08 20.86
C LEU A 325 5.87 -29.26 19.92
N ALA A 326 6.44 -28.67 18.87
CA ALA A 326 5.70 -27.95 17.84
C ALA A 326 4.57 -28.79 17.23
N LYS A 327 4.84 -30.07 16.92
CA LYS A 327 3.83 -31.03 16.46
C LYS A 327 2.69 -31.19 17.46
N ALA A 328 3.01 -31.37 18.74
CA ALA A 328 2.01 -31.57 19.79
C ALA A 328 1.14 -30.33 20.00
N LEU A 329 1.72 -29.13 19.83
CA LEU A 329 1.03 -27.85 19.93
C LEU A 329 0.25 -27.48 18.65
N GLY A 330 0.30 -28.32 17.62
CA GLY A 330 -0.39 -28.12 16.34
C GLY A 330 0.18 -26.97 15.51
N ASP A 331 1.47 -26.63 15.71
CA ASP A 331 2.15 -25.55 15.00
C ASP A 331 1.44 -24.17 15.14
N LEU A 332 0.63 -24.00 16.19
CA LEU A 332 -0.16 -22.80 16.43
C LEU A 332 0.66 -21.76 17.20
N PRO A 333 0.90 -20.55 16.65
CA PRO A 333 1.71 -19.51 17.29
C PRO A 333 1.36 -19.22 18.76
N LEU A 334 0.06 -19.08 19.07
CA LEU A 334 -0.36 -18.80 20.44
C LEU A 334 0.02 -19.93 21.41
N ALA A 335 -0.14 -21.19 21.00
CA ALA A 335 0.23 -22.34 21.82
C ALA A 335 1.75 -22.44 21.99
N LEU A 336 2.52 -22.12 20.94
CA LEU A 336 3.98 -22.06 20.99
C LEU A 336 4.48 -20.95 21.94
N GLU A 337 3.89 -19.75 21.89
CA GLU A 337 4.24 -18.66 22.80
C GLU A 337 3.92 -19.01 24.24
N GLN A 338 2.74 -19.57 24.51
CA GLN A 338 2.37 -19.98 25.87
C GLN A 338 3.30 -21.07 26.43
N ALA A 339 3.70 -22.04 25.60
CA ALA A 339 4.68 -23.05 25.97
C ALA A 339 6.06 -22.44 26.25
N GLY A 340 6.54 -21.55 25.37
CA GLY A 340 7.83 -20.88 25.54
C GLY A 340 7.85 -19.98 26.79
N ALA A 341 6.80 -19.20 27.02
CA ALA A 341 6.66 -18.36 28.20
C ALA A 341 6.65 -19.17 29.50
N TYR A 342 5.96 -20.32 29.52
CA TYR A 342 5.98 -21.22 30.67
C TYR A 342 7.38 -21.78 30.93
N ILE A 343 8.07 -22.23 29.88
CA ILE A 343 9.42 -22.79 30.00
C ILE A 343 10.37 -21.77 30.62
N ASP A 344 10.33 -20.52 30.15
CA ASP A 344 11.15 -19.44 30.69
C ASP A 344 10.79 -19.11 32.13
N ALA A 345 9.51 -18.96 32.44
CA ALA A 345 9.02 -18.66 33.79
C ALA A 345 9.35 -19.77 34.81
N THR A 346 9.59 -21.00 34.35
CA THR A 346 9.96 -22.15 35.18
C THR A 346 11.45 -22.45 35.19
N GLY A 347 12.29 -21.47 34.84
CA GLY A 347 13.75 -21.58 34.92
C GLY A 347 14.39 -22.29 33.72
N GLY A 348 13.73 -22.31 32.56
CA GLY A 348 14.27 -22.87 31.32
C GLY A 348 14.19 -24.38 31.25
N SER A 349 13.11 -24.99 31.76
CA SER A 349 12.92 -26.44 31.71
C SER A 349 13.07 -27.02 30.28
N PRO A 350 13.64 -28.23 30.11
CA PRO A 350 13.86 -28.79 28.78
C PRO A 350 12.55 -28.91 27.99
N LEU A 351 12.59 -28.62 26.67
CA LEU A 351 11.42 -28.75 25.78
C LEU A 351 10.73 -30.12 25.87
N SER A 352 11.50 -31.19 26.13
CA SER A 352 10.96 -32.55 26.34
C SER A 352 10.13 -32.67 27.62
N ALA A 353 10.56 -32.03 28.72
CA ALA A 353 9.84 -32.05 29.98
C ALA A 353 8.49 -31.36 29.85
N TYR A 354 8.45 -30.20 29.17
CA TYR A 354 7.19 -29.51 28.88
C TYR A 354 6.28 -30.34 27.95
N LEU A 355 6.84 -31.01 26.95
CA LEU A 355 6.07 -31.90 26.06
C LEU A 355 5.38 -33.03 26.84
N ASP A 356 6.06 -33.63 27.81
CA ASP A 356 5.49 -34.70 28.63
C ASP A 356 4.36 -34.16 29.53
N LEU A 357 4.56 -33.00 30.16
CA LEU A 357 3.53 -32.29 30.91
C LEU A 357 2.30 -31.98 30.04
N PHE A 358 2.53 -31.43 28.84
CA PHE A 358 1.48 -31.11 27.89
C PHE A 358 0.65 -32.34 27.51
N ARG A 359 1.30 -33.45 27.18
CA ARG A 359 0.62 -34.70 26.80
C ARG A 359 -0.19 -35.29 27.94
N HIS A 360 0.35 -35.24 29.17
CA HIS A 360 -0.39 -35.69 30.35
C HIS A 360 -1.67 -34.87 30.50
N ARG A 361 -1.56 -33.53 30.51
CA ARG A 361 -2.70 -32.63 30.71
C ARG A 361 -3.72 -32.68 29.59
N GLN A 362 -3.29 -32.82 28.34
CA GLN A 362 -4.19 -32.98 27.20
C GLN A 362 -5.06 -34.23 27.34
N ARG A 363 -4.51 -35.35 27.83
CA ARG A 363 -5.26 -36.59 28.08
C ARG A 363 -6.26 -36.40 29.24
N ASP A 364 -5.85 -35.74 30.31
CA ASP A 364 -6.72 -35.46 31.46
C ASP A 364 -7.93 -34.61 31.05
N LEU A 365 -7.71 -33.52 30.32
CA LEU A 365 -8.77 -32.63 29.84
C LEU A 365 -9.71 -33.34 28.86
N SER A 366 -9.15 -34.17 27.97
CA SER A 366 -9.96 -34.94 27.01
C SER A 366 -10.91 -35.93 27.73
N ARG A 367 -10.50 -36.47 28.89
CA ARG A 367 -11.33 -37.36 29.72
C ARG A 367 -12.43 -36.63 30.50
N ARG A 368 -12.21 -35.36 30.85
CA ARG A 368 -13.18 -34.53 31.61
C ARG A 368 -14.28 -33.91 30.74
N GLY A 369 -14.22 -34.10 29.42
CA GLY A 369 -15.13 -33.47 28.45
C GLY A 369 -14.60 -32.14 27.92
N LYS A 370 -14.93 -31.80 26.66
CA LYS A 370 -14.43 -30.57 26.02
C LYS A 370 -14.90 -29.32 26.79
N PRO A 371 -13.99 -28.41 27.16
CA PRO A 371 -14.39 -27.05 27.50
C PRO A 371 -15.12 -26.43 26.29
N SER A 372 -16.23 -25.75 26.53
CA SER A 372 -16.92 -24.92 25.54
C SER A 372 -16.07 -23.66 25.28
N SER A 373 -15.03 -23.80 24.45
CA SER A 373 -14.11 -22.70 24.13
C SER A 373 -14.05 -22.46 22.63
N ASP A 374 -14.03 -21.17 22.27
CA ASP A 374 -13.78 -20.65 20.92
C ASP A 374 -12.36 -20.95 20.40
N TYR A 375 -11.48 -21.53 21.22
CA TYR A 375 -10.09 -21.80 20.90
C TYR A 375 -9.79 -23.29 20.63
N PRO A 376 -8.75 -23.60 19.83
CA PRO A 376 -8.30 -24.97 19.64
C PRO A 376 -7.96 -25.66 20.97
N PRO A 377 -8.20 -26.97 21.12
CA PRO A 377 -7.93 -27.72 22.36
C PRO A 377 -6.49 -27.59 22.89
N THR A 378 -5.53 -27.34 22.00
CA THR A 378 -4.12 -27.14 22.36
C THR A 378 -3.92 -25.86 23.18
N VAL A 379 -4.61 -24.77 22.85
CA VAL A 379 -4.57 -23.49 23.60
C VAL A 379 -5.24 -23.63 24.97
N ALA A 380 -6.35 -24.35 25.04
CA ALA A 380 -7.00 -24.64 26.31
C ALA A 380 -6.07 -25.43 27.25
N THR A 381 -5.31 -26.39 26.69
CA THR A 381 -4.35 -27.19 27.45
C THR A 381 -3.17 -26.36 27.97
N THR A 382 -2.59 -25.49 27.13
CA THR A 382 -1.49 -24.60 27.55
C THR A 382 -1.93 -23.58 28.60
N TRP A 383 -3.16 -23.07 28.49
CA TRP A 383 -3.75 -22.18 29.50
C TRP A 383 -3.96 -22.89 30.84
N GLU A 384 -4.52 -24.11 30.84
CA GLU A 384 -4.69 -24.91 32.06
C GLU A 384 -3.36 -25.21 32.76
N ILE A 385 -2.30 -25.51 32.00
CA ILE A 385 -0.95 -25.71 32.54
C ILE A 385 -0.45 -24.45 33.25
N ALA A 386 -0.59 -23.29 32.62
CA ALA A 386 -0.18 -22.02 33.21
C ALA A 386 -1.00 -21.67 34.45
N PHE A 387 -2.33 -21.86 34.39
CA PHE A 387 -3.23 -21.60 35.51
C PHE A 387 -2.92 -22.46 36.72
N GLN A 388 -2.67 -23.76 36.54
CA GLN A 388 -2.27 -24.65 37.64
C GLN A 388 -0.93 -24.24 38.28
N GLN A 389 0.03 -23.79 37.49
CA GLN A 389 1.30 -23.32 38.01
C GLN A 389 1.13 -22.09 38.91
N VAL A 390 0.27 -21.13 38.51
CA VAL A 390 -0.07 -19.97 39.34
C VAL A 390 -0.73 -20.41 40.64
N ARG A 391 -1.70 -21.34 40.59
CA ARG A 391 -2.36 -21.88 41.79
C ARG A 391 -1.38 -22.53 42.77
N GLN A 392 -0.36 -23.24 42.26
CA GLN A 392 0.66 -23.87 43.09
C GLN A 392 1.65 -22.86 43.67
N ALA A 393 2.02 -21.84 42.90
CA ALA A 393 2.94 -20.79 43.33
C ALA A 393 2.29 -19.75 44.26
N SER A 394 0.96 -19.59 44.20
CA SER A 394 0.20 -18.62 45.01
C SER A 394 -1.22 -19.13 45.26
N PRO A 395 -1.46 -19.84 46.38
CA PRO A 395 -2.77 -20.41 46.70
C PRO A 395 -3.91 -19.37 46.79
N ALA A 396 -3.59 -18.12 47.12
CA ALA A 396 -4.55 -17.00 47.20
C ALA A 396 -4.98 -16.43 45.83
N GLY A 397 -4.31 -16.80 44.73
CA GLY A 397 -4.64 -16.36 43.37
C GLY A 397 -5.57 -17.31 42.60
N ALA A 398 -6.08 -18.35 43.26
CA ALA A 398 -6.85 -19.43 42.65
C ALA A 398 -8.37 -19.15 42.51
N ASP A 399 -8.87 -18.09 43.16
CA ASP A 399 -10.30 -17.74 43.27
C ASP A 399 -10.72 -16.54 42.40
N LEU A 400 -9.87 -16.09 41.46
CA LEU A 400 -10.17 -15.09 40.42
C LEU A 400 -10.33 -15.77 39.07
#